data_AF-A0A088CAV2-F1
#
_entry.id   AF-A0A088CAV2-F1
#
_cell.length_a   1.000
_cell.length_b   1.000
_cell.length_c   1.000
_cell.angle_alpha   90.00
_cell.angle_beta   90.00
_cell.angle_gamma   90.00
#
_symmetry.space_group_name_H-M   'P 1'
#
loop_
_entity.id
_entity.type
_entity.pdbx_description
1 polymer ?
#
loop_
_entity_poly.entity_id
_entity_poly.type
_entity_poly.pdbx_seq_one_letter_code
_entity_poly.pdbx_strand_id
1 'polypeptide(L)'
;MKPLISYFNCELEKDRILKENRNKAVVYRWINNVNKKTYVGSSVNFSVRLYKYYSVKHLMKHNTAIHNALLKYGYSNFTLDILEYCEGVDPVLREQFYFEILKPEYNILQQAGSSLGFKHSEKTLEFFKNNRDVSEEARKNLSLAATGRILTEEDKKKYLAHVKV
;
A
#
# COMPACT_ATOMS: atom_id res chain seq x y z
N MET A 1 5.65 16.39 -15.53
CA MET A 1 6.68 16.10 -14.51
C MET A 1 7.69 15.12 -15.10
N LYS A 2 8.98 15.38 -14.97
CA LYS A 2 10.06 14.54 -15.52
C LYS A 2 10.68 13.70 -14.40
N PRO A 3 10.85 12.37 -14.56
CA PRO A 3 11.55 11.56 -13.57
C PRO A 3 13.04 11.87 -13.57
N LEU A 4 13.71 11.58 -12.45
CA LEU A 4 15.16 11.72 -12.32
C LEU A 4 15.87 10.66 -13.17
N ILE A 5 15.40 9.42 -13.09
CA ILE A 5 15.90 8.28 -13.87
C ILE A 5 14.69 7.47 -14.33
N SER A 6 14.77 6.92 -15.55
CA SER A 6 13.79 5.96 -16.08
C SER A 6 14.50 4.70 -16.55
N TYR A 7 13.96 3.56 -16.14
CA TYR A 7 14.31 2.23 -16.66
C TYR A 7 13.14 1.73 -17.49
N PHE A 8 13.29 1.70 -18.80
CA PHE A 8 12.18 1.49 -19.73
C PHE A 8 11.74 0.03 -19.83
N ASN A 9 12.65 -0.91 -19.54
CA ASN A 9 12.36 -2.34 -19.51
C ASN A 9 12.89 -2.96 -18.22
N CYS A 10 12.01 -3.16 -17.26
CA CYS A 10 12.38 -3.66 -15.93
C CYS A 10 12.81 -5.13 -15.89
N GLU A 11 12.61 -5.90 -16.97
CA GLU A 11 13.17 -7.24 -17.09
C GLU A 11 14.64 -7.19 -17.52
N LEU A 12 14.93 -6.50 -18.62
CA LEU A 12 16.28 -6.40 -19.19
C LEU A 12 17.21 -5.56 -18.32
N GLU A 13 16.70 -4.50 -17.70
CA GLU A 13 17.49 -3.58 -16.88
C GLU A 13 17.55 -3.99 -15.40
N LYS A 14 17.05 -5.18 -15.03
CA LYS A 14 16.96 -5.63 -13.63
C LYS A 14 18.25 -5.45 -12.84
N ASP A 15 19.38 -5.92 -13.38
CA ASP A 15 20.67 -5.85 -12.69
C ASP A 15 21.13 -4.40 -12.49
N ARG A 16 20.90 -3.56 -13.50
CA ARG A 16 21.19 -2.12 -13.45
C ARG A 16 20.32 -1.44 -12.39
N ILE A 17 19.01 -1.71 -12.37
CA ILE A 17 18.05 -1.19 -11.40
C ILE A 17 18.51 -1.54 -9.97
N LEU A 18 18.85 -2.80 -9.72
CA LEU A 18 19.28 -3.28 -8.41
C LEU A 18 20.60 -2.65 -7.96
N LYS A 19 21.57 -2.52 -8.88
CA LYS A 19 22.89 -1.95 -8.60
C LYS A 19 22.83 -0.45 -8.32
N GLU A 20 22.17 0.31 -9.20
CA GLU A 20 22.14 1.78 -9.12
C GLU A 20 21.31 2.29 -7.94
N ASN A 21 20.34 1.50 -7.46
CA ASN A 21 19.45 1.90 -6.37
C ASN A 21 19.74 1.20 -5.04
N ARG A 22 20.98 0.72 -4.87
CA ARG A 22 21.37 0.00 -3.67
C ARG A 22 21.33 0.89 -2.42
N ASN A 23 20.62 0.45 -1.38
CA ASN A 23 20.49 1.13 -0.08
C ASN A 23 20.02 2.60 -0.14
N LYS A 24 19.31 2.99 -1.19
CA LYS A 24 18.81 4.36 -1.34
C LYS A 24 17.41 4.51 -0.76
N ALA A 25 17.16 5.68 -0.17
CA ALA A 25 15.82 6.14 0.13
C ALA A 25 15.24 6.84 -1.10
N VAL A 26 14.03 6.46 -1.55
CA VAL A 26 13.48 6.93 -2.82
C VAL A 26 11.96 7.11 -2.78
N VAL A 27 11.46 7.95 -3.68
CA VAL A 27 10.12 7.82 -4.27
C VAL A 27 10.25 7.34 -5.71
N TYR A 28 9.48 6.34 -6.08
CA TYR A 28 9.51 5.70 -7.39
C TYR A 28 8.10 5.54 -7.95
N ARG A 29 8.03 5.33 -9.26
CA ARG A 29 6.79 5.05 -9.98
C ARG A 29 6.96 3.86 -10.90
N TRP A 30 6.10 2.87 -10.74
CA TRP A 30 5.91 1.81 -11.74
C TRP A 30 4.87 2.28 -12.76
N ILE A 31 5.18 2.15 -14.04
CA ILE A 31 4.28 2.44 -15.16
C ILE A 31 4.04 1.15 -15.93
N ASN A 32 2.79 0.75 -16.05
CA ASN A 32 2.42 -0.36 -16.92
C ASN A 32 2.33 0.14 -18.37
N ASN A 33 3.22 -0.34 -19.24
CA ASN A 33 3.31 0.10 -20.62
C ASN A 33 2.15 -0.39 -21.50
N VAL A 34 1.38 -1.38 -21.06
CA VAL A 34 0.21 -1.92 -21.78
C VAL A 34 -1.02 -1.04 -21.56
N ASN A 35 -1.38 -0.75 -20.30
CA ASN A 35 -2.62 -0.02 -19.97
C ASN A 35 -2.40 1.41 -19.43
N LYS A 36 -1.13 1.84 -19.32
CA LYS A 36 -0.68 3.16 -18.86
C LYS A 36 -0.97 3.50 -17.40
N LYS A 37 -1.54 2.57 -16.63
CA LYS A 37 -1.78 2.75 -15.20
C LYS A 37 -0.47 2.77 -14.43
N THR A 38 -0.47 3.52 -13.33
CA THR A 38 0.73 3.74 -12.54
C THR A 38 0.55 3.37 -11.07
N TYR A 39 1.68 3.09 -10.41
CA TYR A 39 1.80 2.96 -8.96
C TYR A 39 2.90 3.88 -8.49
N VAL A 40 2.66 4.65 -7.44
CA VAL A 40 3.70 5.43 -6.75
C VAL A 40 3.97 4.79 -5.40
N GLY A 41 5.23 4.67 -5.03
CA GLY A 41 5.59 4.23 -3.69
C GLY A 41 6.89 4.86 -3.23
N SER A 42 7.15 4.76 -1.94
CA SER A 42 8.41 5.16 -1.34
C SER A 42 9.08 4.01 -0.60
N SER A 43 10.37 4.20 -0.32
CA SER A 43 11.13 3.29 0.53
C SER A 43 12.33 3.99 1.14
N VAL A 44 12.63 3.72 2.41
CA VAL A 44 13.90 4.11 3.06
C VAL A 44 15.07 3.22 2.62
N ASN A 45 14.79 1.99 2.19
CA ASN A 45 15.78 1.07 1.64
C ASN A 45 15.20 0.36 0.42
N PHE A 46 15.46 0.96 -0.74
CA PHE A 46 14.85 0.50 -1.97
C PHE A 46 15.37 -0.86 -2.44
N SER A 47 16.56 -1.31 -2.00
CA SER A 47 17.06 -2.66 -2.30
C SER A 47 16.12 -3.74 -1.77
N VAL A 48 15.68 -3.60 -0.52
CA VAL A 48 14.76 -4.57 0.10
C VAL A 48 13.41 -4.57 -0.63
N ARG A 49 12.94 -3.39 -1.03
CA ARG A 49 11.68 -3.25 -1.78
C ARG A 49 11.77 -3.84 -3.19
N LEU A 50 12.85 -3.58 -3.93
CA LEU A 50 13.06 -4.14 -5.26
C LEU A 50 13.18 -5.66 -5.22
N TYR A 51 13.91 -6.22 -4.25
CA TYR A 51 14.01 -7.68 -4.10
C TYR A 51 12.63 -8.33 -3.89
N LYS A 52 11.75 -7.68 -3.13
CA LYS A 52 10.36 -8.10 -2.95
C LYS A 52 9.57 -8.04 -4.27
N TYR A 53 9.68 -6.95 -5.03
CA TYR A 53 9.01 -6.83 -6.33
C TYR A 53 9.48 -7.88 -7.35
N TYR A 54 10.76 -8.22 -7.38
CA TYR A 54 11.30 -9.24 -8.29
C TYR A 54 11.18 -10.68 -7.78
N SER A 55 10.55 -10.90 -6.62
CA SER A 55 10.34 -12.23 -6.06
C SER A 55 8.91 -12.70 -6.35
N VAL A 56 8.76 -13.63 -7.31
CA VAL A 56 7.44 -14.22 -7.66
C VAL A 56 6.75 -14.82 -6.44
N LYS A 57 7.52 -15.50 -5.57
CA LYS A 57 7.00 -16.04 -4.29
C LYS A 57 6.44 -14.94 -3.38
N HIS A 58 7.07 -13.77 -3.34
CA HIS A 58 6.56 -12.63 -2.58
C HIS A 58 5.30 -12.06 -3.23
N LEU A 59 5.33 -11.83 -4.55
CA LEU A 59 4.20 -11.29 -5.29
C LEU A 59 2.92 -12.14 -5.10
N MET A 60 3.03 -13.46 -5.21
CA MET A 60 1.89 -14.37 -5.04
C MET A 60 1.29 -14.36 -3.62
N LYS A 61 2.03 -13.90 -2.61
CA LYS A 61 1.53 -13.79 -1.23
C LYS A 61 0.81 -12.48 -0.94
N HIS A 62 0.89 -11.50 -1.84
CA HIS A 62 0.36 -10.16 -1.59
C HIS A 62 -0.63 -9.74 -2.68
N ASN A 63 -1.90 -9.57 -2.31
CA ASN A 63 -2.98 -9.26 -3.24
C ASN A 63 -3.16 -7.75 -3.49
N THR A 64 -2.08 -7.00 -3.69
CA THR A 64 -2.19 -5.57 -4.05
C THR A 64 -2.23 -5.40 -5.57
N ALA A 65 -2.85 -4.32 -6.05
CA ALA A 65 -3.00 -4.09 -7.48
C ALA A 65 -1.66 -4.07 -8.25
N ILE A 66 -0.60 -3.47 -7.69
CA ILE A 66 0.73 -3.46 -8.32
C ILE A 66 1.37 -4.86 -8.39
N HIS A 67 1.33 -5.65 -7.31
CA HIS A 67 1.86 -7.03 -7.32
C HIS A 67 1.14 -7.89 -8.37
N ASN A 68 -0.19 -7.81 -8.43
CA ASN A 68 -1.00 -8.52 -9.42
C ASN A 68 -0.70 -8.05 -10.84
N ALA A 69 -0.46 -6.76 -11.05
CA ALA A 69 -0.12 -6.21 -12.35
C ALA A 69 1.27 -6.68 -12.81
N LEU A 70 2.27 -6.71 -11.93
CA LEU A 70 3.59 -7.25 -12.25
C LEU A 70 3.52 -8.74 -12.64
N LEU A 71 2.73 -9.55 -11.91
CA LEU A 71 2.50 -10.96 -12.26
C LEU A 71 1.77 -11.12 -13.60
N LYS A 72 0.73 -10.29 -13.85
CA LYS A 72 -0.13 -10.42 -15.02
C LYS A 72 0.53 -9.97 -16.32
N TYR A 73 1.24 -8.84 -16.29
CA TYR A 73 1.78 -8.21 -17.50
C TYR A 73 3.28 -8.47 -17.69
N GLY A 74 4.00 -8.95 -16.67
CA GLY A 74 5.43 -9.21 -16.74
C GLY A 74 6.28 -7.93 -16.70
N TYR A 75 7.52 -8.05 -16.20
CA TYR A 75 8.39 -6.88 -15.96
C TYR A 75 8.84 -6.16 -17.23
N SER A 76 8.91 -6.86 -18.38
CA SER A 76 9.25 -6.25 -19.67
C SER A 76 8.22 -5.22 -20.15
N ASN A 77 6.98 -5.32 -19.65
CA ASN A 77 5.91 -4.37 -19.90
C ASN A 77 5.84 -3.26 -18.84
N PHE A 78 6.86 -3.10 -18.01
CA PHE A 78 6.91 -2.03 -17.03
C PHE A 78 8.12 -1.12 -17.22
N THR A 79 7.87 0.17 -17.02
CA THR A 79 8.90 1.17 -16.80
C THR A 79 8.94 1.51 -15.31
N LEU A 80 10.14 1.61 -14.75
CA LEU A 80 10.38 2.07 -13.39
C LEU A 80 11.04 3.45 -13.45
N ASP A 81 10.33 4.44 -12.94
CA ASP A 81 10.86 5.79 -12.76
C ASP A 81 11.32 5.98 -11.33
N ILE A 82 12.50 6.56 -11.16
CA ILE A 82 12.91 7.20 -9.90
C ILE A 82 12.46 8.65 -9.97
N LEU A 83 11.55 9.03 -9.07
CA LEU A 83 11.02 10.39 -9.01
C LEU A 83 11.94 11.28 -8.17
N GLU A 84 12.41 10.76 -7.04
CA GLU A 84 13.22 11.50 -6.07
C GLU A 84 14.08 10.57 -5.21
N TYR A 85 15.31 10.99 -4.90
CA TYR A 85 16.12 10.40 -3.84
C TYR A 85 15.92 11.20 -2.55
N CYS A 86 15.45 10.54 -1.50
CA CYS A 86 15.01 11.18 -0.27
C CYS A 86 16.16 11.28 0.75
N GLU A 87 17.17 12.09 0.43
CA GLU A 87 18.28 12.36 1.34
C GLU A 87 17.86 13.40 2.39
N GLY A 88 17.74 12.97 3.65
CA GLY A 88 17.37 13.86 4.76
C GLY A 88 15.89 14.26 4.82
N VAL A 89 15.04 13.67 3.98
CA VAL A 89 13.59 13.91 3.94
C VAL A 89 12.83 12.60 4.08
N ASP A 90 11.69 12.61 4.77
CA ASP A 90 10.84 11.43 4.89
C ASP A 90 10.26 11.02 3.52
N PRO A 91 10.59 9.81 3.01
CA PRO A 91 10.05 9.32 1.75
C PRO A 91 8.52 9.23 1.72
N VAL A 92 7.85 9.02 2.86
CA VAL A 92 6.39 8.91 2.92
C VAL A 92 5.73 10.27 2.68
N LEU A 93 6.29 11.35 3.23
CA LEU A 93 5.81 12.71 2.95
C LEU A 93 5.95 13.06 1.46
N ARG A 94 7.07 12.64 0.85
CA ARG A 94 7.29 12.84 -0.59
C ARG A 94 6.40 11.95 -1.45
N GLU A 95 6.12 10.72 -1.01
CA GLU A 95 5.13 9.84 -1.65
C GLU A 95 3.77 10.53 -1.75
N GLN A 96 3.28 11.13 -0.66
CA GLN A 96 2.01 11.85 -0.64
C GLN A 96 2.00 13.02 -1.64
N PHE A 97 3.07 13.81 -1.70
CA PHE A 97 3.23 14.90 -2.67
C PHE A 97 3.08 14.39 -4.12
N TYR A 98 3.76 13.30 -4.48
CA TYR A 98 3.65 12.73 -5.82
C TYR A 98 2.31 12.04 -6.07
N PHE A 99 1.67 11.49 -5.03
CA PHE A 99 0.34 10.90 -5.10
C PHE A 99 -0.69 11.93 -5.57
N GLU A 100 -0.68 13.12 -4.97
CA GLU A 100 -1.63 14.19 -5.27
C GLU A 100 -1.49 14.72 -6.71
N ILE A 101 -0.24 14.76 -7.20
CA ILE A 101 0.08 15.20 -8.56
C ILE A 101 -0.28 14.15 -9.61
N LEU A 102 0.06 12.88 -9.35
CA LEU A 102 0.01 11.82 -10.35
C LEU A 102 -1.27 10.99 -10.33
N LYS A 103 -1.95 10.92 -9.18
CA LYS A 103 -3.19 10.16 -8.95
C LYS A 103 -3.11 8.71 -9.47
N PRO A 104 -2.13 7.91 -8.98
CA PRO A 104 -1.85 6.58 -9.50
C PRO A 104 -2.98 5.59 -9.25
N GLU A 105 -3.36 4.83 -10.28
CA GLU A 105 -4.54 3.95 -10.27
C GLU A 105 -4.31 2.61 -9.56
N TYR A 106 -3.05 2.19 -9.40
CA TYR A 106 -2.72 0.98 -8.65
C TYR A 106 -2.58 1.21 -7.15
N ASN A 107 -2.55 2.46 -6.68
CA ASN A 107 -2.59 2.75 -5.26
C ASN A 107 -4.04 2.72 -4.76
N ILE A 108 -4.33 1.80 -3.85
CA ILE A 108 -5.69 1.60 -3.33
C ILE A 108 -6.05 2.67 -2.28
N LEU A 109 -5.10 2.98 -1.40
CA LEU A 109 -5.27 3.97 -0.34
C LEU A 109 -4.95 5.35 -0.90
N GLN A 110 -5.76 6.34 -0.52
CA GLN A 110 -5.58 7.75 -0.94
C GLN A 110 -4.48 8.46 -0.15
N GLN A 111 -4.12 7.94 1.02
CA GLN A 111 -3.03 8.46 1.84
C GLN A 111 -1.82 7.53 1.75
N ALA A 112 -0.65 8.11 1.49
CA ALA A 112 0.61 7.40 1.46
C ALA A 112 0.92 6.74 2.82
N GLY A 113 1.46 5.53 2.78
CA GLY A 113 1.94 4.81 3.97
C GLY A 113 0.90 4.42 5.02
N SER A 114 -0.38 4.78 4.86
CA SER A 114 -1.37 4.59 5.92
C SER A 114 -2.77 4.31 5.39
N SER A 115 -3.45 3.35 6.04
CA SER A 115 -4.90 3.15 5.88
C SER A 115 -5.72 3.99 6.86
N LEU A 116 -5.07 4.87 7.64
CA LEU A 116 -5.75 5.72 8.61
C LEU A 116 -6.78 6.61 7.90
N GLY A 117 -8.01 6.61 8.40
CA GLY A 117 -9.11 7.36 7.78
C GLY A 117 -9.78 6.67 6.57
N PHE A 118 -9.28 5.52 6.11
CA PHE A 118 -9.99 4.72 5.10
C PHE A 118 -11.33 4.23 5.66
N LYS A 119 -12.42 4.56 4.98
CA LYS A 119 -13.78 4.13 5.33
C LYS A 119 -14.28 3.12 4.31
N HIS A 120 -14.78 1.99 4.79
CA HIS A 120 -15.50 1.04 3.93
C HIS A 120 -16.83 1.66 3.44
N SER A 121 -17.30 1.22 2.27
CA SER A 121 -18.61 1.63 1.78
C SER A 121 -19.74 1.08 2.65
N GLU A 122 -20.90 1.73 2.65
CA GLU A 122 -22.09 1.28 3.40
C GLU A 122 -22.45 -0.17 3.05
N LYS A 123 -22.43 -0.52 1.76
CA LYS A 123 -22.67 -1.89 1.29
C LYS A 123 -21.70 -2.90 1.89
N THR A 124 -20.41 -2.55 1.99
CA THR A 124 -19.40 -3.43 2.60
C THR A 124 -19.60 -3.55 4.11
N LEU A 125 -19.96 -2.46 4.79
CA LEU A 125 -20.28 -2.48 6.22
C LEU A 125 -21.52 -3.34 6.51
N GLU A 126 -22.56 -3.23 5.69
CA GLU A 126 -23.78 -4.03 5.80
C GLU A 126 -23.51 -5.52 5.54
N PHE A 127 -22.69 -5.84 4.55
CA PHE A 127 -22.24 -7.22 4.33
C PHE A 127 -21.56 -7.79 5.57
N PHE A 128 -20.60 -7.06 6.17
CA PHE A 128 -19.92 -7.51 7.39
C PHE A 128 -20.85 -7.63 8.60
N LYS A 129 -21.89 -6.80 8.69
CA LYS A 129 -22.88 -6.86 9.78
C LYS A 129 -23.72 -8.12 9.68
N ASN A 130 -24.17 -8.46 8.48
CA ASN A 130 -25.22 -9.46 8.28
C ASN A 130 -24.70 -10.85 7.84
N ASN A 131 -23.48 -10.93 7.31
CA ASN A 131 -22.94 -12.17 6.71
C ASN A 131 -21.69 -12.70 7.42
N ARG A 132 -21.37 -12.19 8.62
CA ARG A 132 -20.29 -12.73 9.44
C ARG A 132 -20.81 -13.92 10.25
N ASP A 133 -20.56 -15.13 9.76
CA ASP A 133 -20.66 -16.34 10.58
C ASP A 133 -19.46 -16.43 11.51
N VAL A 134 -19.59 -15.84 12.68
CA VAL A 134 -18.62 -16.00 13.76
C VAL A 134 -19.00 -17.23 14.56
N SER A 135 -18.11 -18.22 14.61
CA SER A 135 -18.31 -19.42 15.44
C SER A 135 -18.52 -19.05 16.91
N GLU A 136 -19.27 -19.87 17.65
CA GLU A 136 -19.49 -19.64 19.08
C GLU A 136 -18.18 -19.59 19.87
N GLU A 137 -17.21 -20.42 19.49
CA GLU A 137 -15.88 -20.43 20.08
C GLU A 137 -15.13 -19.11 19.86
N ALA A 138 -15.15 -18.56 18.64
CA ALA A 138 -14.55 -17.26 18.36
C ALA A 138 -15.25 -16.14 19.14
N ARG A 139 -16.57 -16.19 19.27
CA ARG A 139 -17.35 -15.23 20.07
C ARG A 139 -16.99 -15.29 21.55
N LYS A 140 -16.83 -16.49 22.12
CA LYS A 140 -16.41 -16.70 23.51
C LYS A 140 -15.00 -16.16 23.76
N ASN A 141 -14.06 -16.45 22.86
CA ASN A 141 -12.67 -15.97 22.96
C ASN A 141 -12.58 -14.44 22.88
N LEU A 142 -13.37 -13.81 22.00
CA LEU A 142 -13.46 -12.35 21.91
C LEU A 142 -14.03 -11.74 23.20
N SER A 143 -15.07 -12.36 23.79
CA SER A 143 -15.66 -11.91 25.06
C SER A 143 -14.67 -12.02 26.23
N LEU A 144 -13.96 -13.14 26.34
CA LEU A 144 -12.91 -13.34 27.35
C LEU A 144 -11.79 -12.30 27.22
N ALA A 145 -11.33 -12.02 26.00
CA ALA A 145 -10.29 -11.01 25.75
C ALA A 145 -10.75 -9.57 26.01
N ALA A 146 -12.06 -9.29 25.94
CA ALA A 146 -12.63 -8.00 26.27
C ALA A 146 -12.87 -7.81 27.77
N THR A 147 -12.97 -8.92 28.52
CA THR A 147 -13.23 -8.89 29.97
C THR A 147 -12.06 -8.23 30.69
N GLY A 148 -12.36 -7.20 31.49
CA GLY A 148 -11.36 -6.43 32.25
C GLY A 148 -10.78 -5.21 31.53
N ARG A 149 -11.19 -4.91 30.29
CA ARG A 149 -10.80 -3.65 29.63
C ARG A 149 -11.51 -2.45 30.27
N ILE A 150 -10.74 -1.50 30.78
CA ILE A 150 -11.24 -0.21 31.24
C ILE A 150 -11.30 0.72 30.02
N LEU A 151 -12.51 1.12 29.61
CA LEU A 151 -12.68 2.13 28.56
C LEU A 151 -12.14 3.49 29.04
N THR A 152 -11.46 4.21 28.14
CA THR A 152 -11.06 5.60 28.39
C THR A 152 -12.29 6.50 28.47
N GLU A 153 -12.19 7.64 29.16
CA GLU A 153 -13.30 8.61 29.27
C GLU A 153 -13.75 9.14 27.89
N GLU A 154 -12.83 9.21 26.93
CA GLU A 154 -13.10 9.63 25.56
C GLU A 154 -13.91 8.59 24.79
N ASP A 155 -13.58 7.30 24.95
CA ASP A 155 -14.34 6.21 24.36
C ASP A 155 -15.72 6.03 25.00
N LYS A 156 -15.83 6.26 26.32
CA LYS A 156 -17.12 6.27 27.04
C LYS A 156 -18.06 7.33 26.45
N LYS A 157 -17.56 8.55 26.20
CA LYS A 157 -18.33 9.64 25.59
C LYS A 157 -18.82 9.28 24.18
N LYS A 158 -17.97 8.64 23.35
CA LYS A 158 -18.33 8.19 22.00
C LYS A 158 -19.42 7.11 22.02
N TYR A 159 -19.33 6.16 22.95
CA TYR A 159 -20.35 5.12 23.13
C TYR A 159 -21.70 5.71 23.56
N LEU A 160 -21.70 6.58 24.56
CA LEU A 160 -22.92 7.26 25.05
C LEU A 160 -23.61 8.12 23.98
N ALA A 161 -22.85 8.70 23.04
CA ALA A 161 -23.40 9.45 21.92
C ALA A 161 -24.09 8.57 20.87
N HIS A 162 -23.67 7.30 20.71
CA HIS A 162 -24.29 6.35 19.78
C HIS A 162 -25.56 5.67 20.33
N VAL A 163 -25.68 5.54 21.66
CA VAL A 163 -26.81 4.85 22.31
C VAL A 163 -28.02 5.76 22.53
N LYS A 164 -27.86 7.09 22.43
CA LYS A 164 -28.94 8.07 22.63
C LYS A 164 -29.73 8.43 21.36
N VAL A 165 -29.67 7.59 20.32
CA VAL A 165 -30.49 7.72 19.10
C VAL A 165 -31.55 6.63 19.08
#